data_AF-A0A151IZ83-F1
#
_entry.id   AF-A0A151IZ83-F1
#
_cell.length_a   1.000
_cell.length_b   1.000
_cell.length_c   1.000
_cell.angle_alpha   90.00
_cell.angle_beta   90.00
_cell.angle_gamma   90.00
#
_symmetry.space_group_name_H-M   'P 1'
#
loop_
_entity.id
_entity.type
_entity.pdbx_description
1 polymer ?
#
loop_
_entity_poly.entity_id
_entity_poly.type
_entity_poly.pdbx_seq_one_letter_code
_entity_poly.pdbx_strand_id
1 'polypeptide(L)'
;MYSSRSSRNKDPSGATIRAISIASRVKDENNGMIMTEFVGLRAKMYAVRVDGKKDTKKAKDVKSNVVARTITFDDYTRCLNEKIEMTRRQSSIRFKLHEVYTISESKIALNPYDDKRYVVPNTTETLPCGEYLCNICINIYVTIVTSYVTLGEF
;
A
#
# COMPACT_ATOMS: atom_id res chain seq x y z
N MET A 1 -49.88 -27.65 8.86
CA MET A 1 -49.08 -28.09 7.70
C MET A 1 -47.73 -27.38 7.80
N TYR A 2 -46.56 -27.96 8.09
CA TYR A 2 -46.04 -29.29 8.41
C TYR A 2 -44.89 -29.05 9.41
N SER A 3 -44.97 -29.60 10.63
CA SER A 3 -44.13 -30.67 11.18
C SER A 3 -42.61 -30.47 11.12
N SER A 4 -42.04 -30.17 12.30
CA SER A 4 -40.65 -30.41 12.67
C SER A 4 -40.34 -31.91 12.68
N ARG A 5 -39.24 -32.34 12.04
CA ARG A 5 -38.48 -33.54 12.42
C ARG A 5 -37.01 -33.38 11.99
N SER A 6 -36.18 -33.07 12.99
CA SER A 6 -34.74 -33.14 12.95
C SER A 6 -34.31 -34.60 12.71
N SER A 7 -33.65 -34.87 11.58
CA SER A 7 -32.94 -36.12 11.35
C SER A 7 -31.54 -36.00 11.95
N ARG A 8 -31.37 -36.66 13.09
CA ARG A 8 -30.09 -36.94 13.77
C ARG A 8 -29.12 -37.60 12.80
N ASN A 9 -28.09 -36.87 12.35
CA ASN A 9 -26.85 -37.52 11.96
C ASN A 9 -26.08 -37.85 13.24
N LYS A 10 -25.78 -39.13 13.45
CA LYS A 10 -24.98 -39.61 14.57
C LYS A 10 -23.53 -39.26 14.29
N ASP A 11 -22.98 -38.31 15.02
CA ASP A 11 -21.54 -38.06 15.07
C ASP A 11 -20.82 -39.30 15.67
N PRO A 12 -19.69 -39.76 15.10
CA PRO A 12 -18.86 -40.73 15.79
C PRO A 12 -18.12 -40.03 16.94
N SER A 13 -18.04 -40.76 18.04
CA SER A 13 -17.49 -40.42 19.34
C SER A 13 -16.09 -39.80 19.32
N GLY A 14 -15.91 -38.76 20.14
CA GLY A 14 -14.67 -38.59 20.90
C GLY A 14 -13.64 -37.61 20.35
N ALA A 15 -13.92 -36.31 20.46
CA ALA A 15 -12.91 -35.30 20.76
C ALA A 15 -13.60 -34.02 21.25
N THR A 16 -13.60 -33.79 22.56
CA THR A 16 -14.00 -32.49 23.13
C THR A 16 -12.90 -31.49 22.80
N ILE A 17 -12.95 -30.88 21.61
CA ILE A 17 -12.13 -29.71 21.30
C ILE A 17 -12.67 -28.60 22.20
N ARG A 18 -11.98 -28.39 23.34
CA ARG A 18 -12.23 -27.25 24.21
C ARG A 18 -12.16 -26.00 23.32
N ALA A 19 -13.24 -25.21 23.31
CA ALA A 19 -13.30 -23.96 22.59
C ALA A 19 -12.23 -23.00 23.15
N ILE A 20 -11.06 -23.01 22.51
CA ILE A 20 -10.03 -21.98 22.72
C ILE A 20 -10.63 -20.69 22.17
N SER A 21 -10.55 -19.61 22.96
CA SER A 21 -11.16 -18.33 22.63
C SER A 21 -10.74 -17.84 21.24
N ILE A 22 -11.73 -17.42 20.45
CA ILE A 22 -11.68 -17.13 19.01
C ILE A 22 -10.79 -15.90 18.66
N ALA A 23 -10.08 -15.32 19.63
CA ALA A 23 -9.31 -14.09 19.47
C ALA A 23 -7.95 -14.26 18.78
N SER A 24 -7.38 -15.47 18.72
CA SER A 24 -6.07 -15.74 18.10
C SER A 24 -6.15 -16.37 16.70
N ARG A 25 -7.34 -16.39 16.08
CA ARG A 25 -7.53 -16.97 14.74
C ARG A 25 -7.47 -15.87 13.68
N VAL A 26 -6.58 -16.04 12.69
CA VAL A 26 -6.56 -15.18 11.50
C VAL A 26 -7.92 -15.26 10.83
N LYS A 27 -8.56 -14.09 10.68
CA LYS A 27 -9.81 -13.98 9.95
C LYS A 27 -9.52 -14.11 8.47
N ASP A 28 -10.34 -14.89 7.80
CA ASP A 28 -10.35 -14.90 6.34
C ASP A 28 -10.98 -13.59 5.84
N GLU A 29 -10.14 -12.70 5.30
CA GLU A 29 -10.56 -11.40 4.77
C GLU A 29 -11.27 -11.52 3.42
N ASN A 30 -11.12 -12.65 2.73
CA ASN A 30 -11.59 -12.85 1.37
C ASN A 30 -12.87 -13.68 1.28
N ASN A 31 -13.50 -14.02 2.41
CA ASN A 31 -14.75 -14.80 2.49
C ASN A 31 -14.68 -16.12 1.71
N GLY A 32 -13.57 -16.85 1.82
CA GLY A 32 -13.33 -18.14 1.18
C GLY A 32 -12.83 -18.04 -0.26
N MET A 33 -12.70 -16.83 -0.82
CA MET A 33 -12.23 -16.64 -2.19
C MET A 33 -10.71 -16.64 -2.28
N ILE A 34 -10.19 -17.28 -3.32
CA ILE A 34 -8.75 -17.40 -3.56
C ILE A 34 -8.19 -16.06 -4.05
N MET A 35 -7.15 -15.59 -3.38
CA MET A 35 -6.35 -14.46 -3.85
C MET A 35 -5.42 -14.95 -4.95
N THR A 36 -5.58 -14.41 -6.16
CA THR A 36 -4.82 -14.85 -7.33
C THR A 36 -3.50 -14.10 -7.44
N GLU A 37 -3.52 -12.78 -7.23
CA GLU A 37 -2.36 -11.93 -7.44
C GLU A 37 -2.25 -10.81 -6.40
N PHE A 38 -1.01 -10.44 -6.08
CA PHE A 38 -0.66 -9.38 -5.15
C PHE A 38 0.41 -8.48 -5.75
N VAL A 39 0.23 -7.17 -5.61
CA VAL A 39 1.29 -6.20 -5.89
C VAL A 39 1.39 -5.21 -4.75
N GLY A 40 2.53 -5.19 -4.07
CA GLY A 40 2.83 -4.23 -3.00
C GLY A 40 3.97 -3.31 -3.42
N LEU A 41 3.74 -2.00 -3.36
CA LEU A 41 4.77 -0.99 -3.66
C LEU A 41 5.35 -0.43 -2.36
N ARG A 42 4.47 -0.01 -1.45
CA ARG A 42 4.83 0.65 -0.20
C ARG A 42 3.79 0.39 0.89
N ALA A 43 4.12 0.72 2.14
CA ALA A 43 3.14 0.82 3.22
C ALA A 43 1.86 1.59 2.79
N LYS A 44 0.71 0.92 2.88
CA LYS A 44 -0.62 1.40 2.47
C LYS A 44 -0.75 1.69 0.96
N MET A 45 0.10 1.09 0.13
CA MET A 45 0.06 1.18 -1.32
C MET A 45 0.22 -0.22 -1.93
N TYR A 46 -0.90 -0.84 -2.30
CA TYR A 46 -0.95 -2.19 -2.81
C TYR A 46 -2.21 -2.44 -3.65
N ALA A 47 -2.19 -3.48 -4.46
CA ALA A 47 -3.32 -3.99 -5.20
C ALA A 47 -3.45 -5.50 -5.02
N VAL A 48 -4.68 -5.99 -4.93
CA VAL A 48 -5.01 -7.40 -4.72
C VAL A 48 -6.08 -7.81 -5.72
N ARG A 49 -5.82 -8.90 -6.44
CA ARG A 49 -6.81 -9.58 -7.28
C ARG A 49 -7.30 -10.83 -6.57
N VAL A 50 -8.61 -10.95 -6.47
CA VAL A 50 -9.29 -12.07 -5.80
C VAL A 50 -10.30 -12.62 -6.78
N ASP A 51 -10.33 -13.95 -6.90
CA ASP A 51 -11.25 -14.60 -7.81
C ASP A 51 -12.71 -14.25 -7.46
N GLY A 52 -13.53 -14.02 -8.49
CA GLY A 52 -14.94 -13.61 -8.32
C GLY A 52 -15.18 -12.26 -7.62
N LYS A 53 -14.15 -11.44 -7.38
CA LYS A 53 -14.27 -10.11 -6.74
C LYS A 53 -13.56 -9.03 -7.56
N LYS A 54 -14.01 -7.78 -7.37
CA LYS A 54 -13.36 -6.62 -7.97
C LYS A 54 -12.01 -6.37 -7.28
N ASP A 55 -11.00 -5.99 -8.07
CA ASP A 55 -9.68 -5.63 -7.59
C ASP A 55 -9.73 -4.63 -6.43
N THR A 56 -9.08 -4.99 -5.33
CA THR A 56 -8.91 -4.10 -4.18
C THR A 56 -7.62 -3.33 -4.33
N LYS A 57 -7.73 -1.99 -4.39
CA LYS A 57 -6.59 -1.10 -4.63
C LYS A 57 -6.47 -0.07 -3.51
N LYS A 58 -5.25 0.08 -3.00
CA LYS A 58 -4.87 1.11 -2.02
C LYS A 58 -3.75 1.94 -2.61
N ALA A 59 -3.93 3.26 -2.58
CA ALA A 59 -2.90 4.23 -2.92
C ALA A 59 -2.83 5.21 -1.75
N LYS A 60 -1.62 5.41 -1.22
CA LYS A 60 -1.40 6.30 -0.07
C LYS A 60 -1.74 7.74 -0.48
N ASP A 61 -2.40 8.49 0.40
CA ASP A 61 -2.72 9.92 0.27
C ASP A 61 -3.61 10.35 -0.94
N VAL A 62 -4.08 9.38 -1.72
CA VAL A 62 -5.04 9.56 -2.82
C VAL A 62 -6.44 9.10 -2.40
N LYS A 63 -7.47 9.85 -2.79
CA LYS A 63 -8.86 9.52 -2.50
C LYS A 63 -9.28 8.22 -3.17
N SER A 64 -10.00 7.37 -2.46
CA SER A 64 -10.47 6.06 -2.93
C SER A 64 -11.28 6.13 -4.21
N ASN A 65 -12.07 7.19 -4.41
CA ASN A 65 -12.84 7.39 -5.64
C ASN A 65 -11.97 7.64 -6.88
N VAL A 66 -10.86 8.38 -6.73
CA VAL A 66 -9.88 8.62 -7.79
C VAL A 66 -9.16 7.31 -8.10
N VAL A 67 -8.74 6.56 -7.08
CA VAL A 67 -8.11 5.24 -7.25
C VAL A 67 -9.05 4.27 -7.99
N ALA A 68 -10.31 4.19 -7.59
CA ALA A 68 -11.27 3.29 -8.19
C ALA A 68 -11.56 3.58 -9.68
N ARG A 69 -11.45 4.85 -10.10
CA ARG A 69 -11.78 5.32 -11.47
C ARG A 69 -10.57 5.37 -12.40
N THR A 70 -9.38 5.68 -11.89
CA THR A 70 -8.24 6.11 -12.73
C THR A 70 -6.99 5.24 -12.62
N ILE A 71 -6.99 4.27 -11.70
CA ILE A 71 -5.86 3.40 -11.45
C ILE A 71 -6.35 1.96 -11.60
N THR A 72 -5.66 1.18 -12.41
CA THR A 72 -5.93 -0.24 -12.67
C THR A 72 -4.94 -1.11 -11.88
N PHE A 73 -5.16 -2.43 -11.83
CA PHE A 73 -4.20 -3.36 -11.24
C PHE A 73 -2.87 -3.34 -12.02
N ASP A 74 -2.96 -3.29 -13.35
CA ASP A 74 -1.79 -3.32 -14.24
C ASP A 74 -0.92 -2.05 -14.11
N ASP A 75 -1.50 -0.94 -13.66
CA ASP A 75 -0.71 0.25 -13.30
C ASP A 75 0.25 -0.02 -12.13
N TYR A 76 -0.12 -0.89 -11.18
CA TYR A 76 0.77 -1.28 -10.09
C TYR A 76 1.88 -2.22 -10.57
N THR A 77 1.58 -3.19 -11.44
CA THR A 77 2.60 -4.09 -12.00
C THR A 77 3.59 -3.31 -12.85
N ARG A 78 3.09 -2.38 -13.67
CA ARG A 78 3.93 -1.47 -14.46
C ARG A 78 4.80 -0.58 -13.58
N CYS A 79 4.22 0.04 -12.55
CA CYS A 79 4.96 0.87 -11.59
C CYS A 79 6.10 0.09 -10.93
N LEU A 80 5.87 -1.17 -10.58
CA LEU A 80 6.87 -2.03 -9.95
C LEU A 80 8.00 -2.43 -10.94
N ASN A 81 7.64 -2.83 -12.15
CA ASN A 81 8.59 -3.36 -13.14
C ASN A 81 9.42 -2.27 -13.82
N GLU A 82 8.78 -1.15 -14.20
CA GLU A 82 9.42 -0.06 -14.93
C GLU A 82 10.00 1.01 -13.98
N LYS A 83 9.74 0.90 -12.67
CA LYS A 83 10.14 1.90 -11.65
C LYS A 83 9.66 3.33 -11.99
N ILE A 84 8.47 3.44 -12.57
CA ILE A 84 7.87 4.72 -12.97
C ILE A 84 6.89 5.19 -11.89
N GLU A 85 7.00 6.46 -11.51
CA GLU A 85 6.01 7.13 -10.66
C GLU A 85 4.78 7.57 -11.46
N MET A 86 3.61 7.46 -10.84
CA MET A 86 2.34 7.87 -11.45
C MET A 86 1.68 8.96 -10.62
N THR A 87 1.27 10.05 -11.27
CA THR A 87 0.54 11.14 -10.61
C THR A 87 -0.94 11.17 -11.00
N ARG A 88 -1.79 11.62 -10.08
CA ARG A 88 -3.23 11.82 -10.29
C ARG A 88 -3.69 13.12 -9.65
N ARG A 89 -4.57 13.83 -10.37
CA ARG A 89 -5.24 15.03 -9.86
C ARG A 89 -6.45 14.64 -9.03
N GLN A 90 -6.65 15.33 -7.92
CA GLN A 90 -7.84 15.20 -7.09
C GLN A 90 -8.27 16.56 -6.53
N SER A 91 -9.58 16.78 -6.44
CA SER A 91 -10.13 17.99 -5.86
C SER A 91 -10.54 17.75 -4.42
N SER A 92 -10.30 18.71 -3.54
CA SER A 92 -10.73 18.70 -2.14
C SER A 92 -11.31 20.04 -1.74
N ILE A 93 -12.36 20.03 -0.92
CA ILE A 93 -12.91 21.23 -0.31
C ILE A 93 -12.07 21.53 0.93
N ARG A 94 -11.62 22.77 1.06
CA ARG A 94 -10.87 23.29 2.20
C ARG A 94 -11.58 24.53 2.74
N PHE A 95 -11.36 24.81 4.01
CA PHE A 95 -11.84 26.03 4.64
C PHE A 95 -10.66 26.76 5.27
N LYS A 96 -10.62 28.08 5.15
CA LYS A 96 -9.64 28.95 5.80
C LYS A 96 -10.33 30.28 6.09
N LEU A 97 -10.17 30.80 7.32
CA LEU A 97 -10.79 32.06 7.75
C LEU A 97 -12.30 32.14 7.45
N HIS A 98 -13.02 31.04 7.68
CA HIS A 98 -14.46 30.90 7.39
C HIS A 98 -14.87 30.98 5.91
N GLU A 99 -13.91 31.00 4.98
CA GLU A 99 -14.17 30.89 3.55
C GLU A 99 -13.95 29.45 3.07
N VAL A 100 -14.92 28.93 2.30
CA VAL A 100 -14.87 27.59 1.71
C VAL A 100 -14.41 27.68 0.27
N TYR A 101 -13.39 26.92 -0.07
CA TYR A 101 -12.82 26.90 -1.42
C TYR A 101 -12.48 25.48 -1.86
N THR A 102 -12.48 25.25 -3.17
CA THR A 102 -12.11 23.96 -3.75
C THR A 102 -10.68 24.05 -4.28
N ILE A 103 -9.80 23.17 -3.80
CA ILE A 103 -8.43 23.03 -4.28
C ILE A 103 -8.33 21.79 -5.16
N SER A 104 -7.75 21.93 -6.35
CA SER A 104 -7.29 20.81 -7.16
C SER A 104 -5.79 20.57 -6.94
N GLU A 105 -5.42 19.42 -6.40
CA GLU A 105 -4.03 19.05 -6.12
C GLU A 105 -3.63 17.87 -7.02
N SER A 106 -2.40 17.89 -7.56
CA SER A 106 -1.79 16.73 -8.18
C SER A 106 -0.97 15.97 -7.14
N LYS A 107 -1.23 14.67 -6.96
CA LYS A 107 -0.52 13.82 -6.01
C LYS A 107 0.15 12.66 -6.71
N ILE A 108 1.27 12.21 -6.15
CA ILE A 108 1.89 10.93 -6.52
C ILE A 108 0.95 9.83 -6.03
N ALA A 109 0.38 9.09 -6.98
CA ALA A 109 -0.58 8.03 -6.73
C ALA A 109 0.09 6.66 -6.59
N LEU A 110 1.09 6.38 -7.43
CA LEU A 110 1.93 5.17 -7.34
C LEU A 110 3.39 5.60 -7.34
N ASN A 111 4.17 5.00 -6.44
CA ASN A 111 5.61 5.22 -6.33
C ASN A 111 6.27 3.86 -6.02
N PRO A 112 7.27 3.41 -6.80
CA PRO A 112 8.00 2.18 -6.53
C PRO A 112 8.92 2.26 -5.31
N TYR A 113 9.28 3.47 -4.85
CA TYR A 113 10.22 3.67 -3.75
C TYR A 113 9.53 3.71 -2.39
N ASP A 114 10.15 3.12 -1.36
CA ASP A 114 9.65 3.19 0.03
C ASP A 114 10.30 4.35 0.80
N ASP A 115 9.60 5.46 1.02
CA ASP A 115 10.19 6.59 1.75
C ASP A 115 10.55 6.28 3.23
N LYS A 116 10.20 5.10 3.78
CA LYS A 116 10.56 4.74 5.16
C LYS A 116 11.90 4.02 5.28
N ARG A 117 12.46 3.53 4.17
CA ARG A 117 13.68 2.72 4.18
C ARG A 117 14.57 3.07 2.99
N TYR A 118 15.84 3.30 3.26
CA TYR A 118 16.84 3.46 2.20
C TYR A 118 17.39 2.08 1.84
N VAL A 119 17.19 1.66 0.59
CA VAL A 119 17.84 0.46 0.05
C VAL A 119 19.27 0.85 -0.32
N VAL A 120 20.26 0.19 0.26
CA VAL A 120 21.66 0.44 -0.06
C VAL A 120 21.94 -0.11 -1.47
N PRO A 121 22.51 0.68 -2.38
CA PRO A 121 22.79 0.22 -3.73
C PRO A 121 23.70 -1.01 -3.71
N ASN A 122 23.35 -2.02 -4.52
CA ASN A 122 24.06 -3.29 -4.65
C ASN A 122 24.02 -4.22 -3.42
N THR A 123 23.13 -3.98 -2.45
CA THR A 123 22.90 -4.93 -1.35
C THR A 123 21.39 -5.18 -1.16
N THR A 124 21.06 -6.20 -0.37
CA THR A 124 19.69 -6.46 0.10
C THR A 124 19.38 -5.76 1.42
N GLU A 125 20.30 -4.92 1.91
CA GLU A 125 20.16 -4.26 3.20
C GLU A 125 19.33 -2.98 3.07
N THR A 126 18.43 -2.78 4.02
CA THR A 126 17.57 -1.60 4.09
C THR A 126 17.76 -0.88 5.41
N LEU A 127 18.12 0.39 5.36
CA LEU A 127 18.33 1.23 6.55
C LEU A 127 17.04 1.98 6.91
N PRO A 128 16.71 2.12 8.21
CA PRO A 128 15.60 2.96 8.63
C PRO A 128 15.92 4.43 8.35
N CYS A 129 14.89 5.16 7.88
CA CYS A 129 14.98 6.59 7.52
C CYS A 129 15.34 7.52 8.70
N GLY A 130 15.19 7.04 9.96
CA GLY A 130 15.27 7.87 11.17
C GLY A 130 16.64 8.33 11.63
N GLU A 131 17.74 7.73 11.18
CA GLU A 131 19.09 8.05 11.70
C GLU A 131 20.08 8.55 10.63
N TYR A 132 19.91 8.14 9.36
CA TYR A 132 20.93 8.39 8.33
C TYR A 132 20.65 9.58 7.40
N LEU A 133 19.45 10.18 7.43
CA LEU A 133 19.16 11.38 6.63
C LEU A 133 19.86 12.64 7.12
N CYS A 134 20.35 12.70 8.36
CA CYS A 134 21.18 13.83 8.76
C CYS A 134 22.55 13.74 8.08
N ASN A 135 23.27 12.62 8.23
CA ASN A 135 24.65 12.54 7.75
C ASN A 135 24.78 12.22 6.25
N ILE A 136 23.90 11.41 5.64
CA ILE A 136 24.01 11.06 4.21
C ILE A 136 23.53 12.22 3.33
N CYS A 137 22.43 12.91 3.66
CA CYS A 137 22.02 14.10 2.89
C CYS A 137 23.05 15.24 3.03
N ILE A 138 23.63 15.45 4.22
CA ILE A 138 24.71 16.44 4.39
C ILE A 138 25.92 16.05 3.54
N ASN A 139 26.39 14.80 3.61
CA ASN A 139 27.58 14.39 2.86
C ASN A 139 27.35 14.43 1.34
N ILE A 140 26.21 13.97 0.83
CA ILE A 140 25.88 14.07 -0.60
C ILE A 140 25.80 15.53 -1.04
N TYR A 141 25.15 16.41 -0.27
CA TYR A 141 25.07 17.84 -0.60
C TYR A 141 26.45 18.51 -0.55
N VAL A 142 27.29 18.19 0.45
CA VAL A 142 28.67 18.70 0.56
C VAL A 142 29.54 18.22 -0.59
N THR A 143 29.48 16.93 -0.98
CA THR A 143 30.24 16.40 -2.13
C THR A 143 29.79 17.02 -3.45
N ILE A 144 28.48 17.15 -3.65
CA ILE A 144 27.92 17.79 -4.85
C ILE A 144 28.36 19.25 -4.93
N VAL A 145 28.23 20.03 -3.85
CA VAL A 145 28.62 21.46 -3.83
C VAL A 145 30.13 21.65 -4.00
N THR A 146 30.98 20.83 -3.34
CA THR A 146 32.44 20.89 -3.55
C THR A 146 32.84 20.56 -4.98
N SER A 147 32.19 19.58 -5.62
CA SER A 147 32.44 19.22 -7.03
C SER A 147 32.12 20.37 -7.99
N TYR A 148 30.99 21.07 -7.78
CA TYR A 148 30.62 22.23 -8.60
C TYR A 148 31.54 23.43 -8.38
N VAL A 149 32.05 23.64 -7.17
CA VAL A 149 33.03 24.70 -6.89
C VAL A 149 34.38 24.40 -7.53
N THR A 150 34.85 23.15 -7.55
CA THR A 150 36.12 22.77 -8.19
C THR A 150 36.07 22.73 -9.73
N LEU A 151 34.89 22.58 -10.33
CA LEU A 151 34.71 22.56 -11.79
C LEU A 151 34.31 23.94 -12.36
N GLY A 152 34.13 24.94 -11.50
CA GLY A 152 33.74 26.32 -11.88
C GLY A 152 34.89 27.32 -11.91
N GLU A 153 36.14 26.89 -11.66
CA GLU A 153 37.34 27.73 -11.84
C GLU A 153 38.17 27.20 -13.03
N PHE A 154 37.76 27.54 -14.25
CA PHE A 154 38.62 27.67 -15.45
C PHE A 154 37.96 28.61 -16.46
#